data_AF-A0A9P8HXB7-F1
#
_entry.id   AF-A0A9P8HXB7-F1
#
_cell.length_a   1.000
_cell.length_b   1.000
_cell.length_c   1.000
_cell.angle_alpha   90.00
_cell.angle_beta   90.00
_cell.angle_gamma   90.00
#
_symmetry.space_group_name_H-M   'P 1'
#
loop_
_entity.id
_entity.type
_entity.pdbx_description
1 polymer ?
#
loop_
_entity_poly.entity_id
_entity_poly.type
_entity_poly.pdbx_seq_one_letter_code
_entity_poly.pdbx_strand_id
1 'polypeptide(L)'
;MPKIHAYHCLCTHLLFASTHNISSLPRRRSPGLDNAIIVPLPPPPLRSSSPSSSSESEPEPEPPQASINNNPHSPWRPRRRRDPQSLNYTLLLSTTQDRKPHIISRADGFEKRYLWRCGRCRLIVGYQLDDVHFPTSAAAESAGDEEGRKGREKGRVLYLLPGGLMSTEEMAAGKTWSDKEIEVGGGGEGK
;
A
#
# COMPACT_ATOMS: atom_id res chain seq x y z
N MET A 1 -0.86 8.64 -21.50
CA MET A 1 -1.52 8.63 -20.17
C MET A 1 -1.70 7.19 -19.73
N PRO A 2 -1.40 6.82 -18.48
CA PRO A 2 -1.63 5.46 -18.00
C PRO A 2 -3.14 5.15 -17.99
N LYS A 3 -3.51 3.92 -18.36
CA LYS A 3 -4.90 3.45 -18.23
C LYS A 3 -5.24 3.34 -16.75
N ILE A 4 -6.41 3.84 -16.35
CA ILE A 4 -6.93 3.73 -14.99
C ILE A 4 -8.05 2.70 -14.98
N HIS A 5 -7.94 1.72 -14.11
CA HIS A 5 -8.94 0.71 -13.83
C HIS A 5 -9.64 1.07 -12.51
N ALA A 6 -10.97 1.15 -12.54
CA ALA A 6 -11.79 1.42 -11.37
C ALA A 6 -12.53 0.15 -10.93
N TYR A 7 -12.50 -0.12 -9.63
CA TYR A 7 -13.01 -1.35 -9.03
C TYR A 7 -14.03 -1.05 -7.95
N HIS A 8 -15.11 -1.80 -7.99
CA HIS A 8 -16.28 -1.59 -7.17
C HIS A 8 -16.57 -2.79 -6.29
N CYS A 9 -17.23 -2.51 -5.17
CA CYS A 9 -17.88 -3.54 -4.37
C CYS A 9 -19.07 -4.13 -5.12
N LEU A 10 -19.51 -5.31 -4.70
CA LEU A 10 -20.77 -5.93 -5.15
C LEU A 10 -22.00 -5.04 -4.88
N CYS A 11 -21.93 -4.13 -3.90
CA CYS A 11 -22.96 -3.11 -3.63
C CYS A 11 -22.82 -1.83 -4.51
N THR A 12 -22.13 -1.96 -5.64
CA THR A 12 -21.83 -0.90 -6.64
C THR A 12 -21.05 0.30 -6.13
N HIS A 13 -20.45 0.23 -4.93
CA HIS A 13 -19.67 1.32 -4.37
C HIS A 13 -18.22 1.30 -4.87
N LEU A 14 -17.71 2.43 -5.36
CA LEU A 14 -16.32 2.55 -5.84
C LEU A 14 -15.33 2.40 -4.68
N LEU A 15 -14.47 1.38 -4.74
CA LEU A 15 -13.52 1.05 -3.67
C LEU A 15 -12.10 1.48 -4.00
N PHE A 16 -11.65 1.23 -5.22
CA PHE A 16 -10.26 1.42 -5.62
C PHE A 16 -10.15 1.96 -7.05
N ALA A 17 -9.08 2.72 -7.29
CA ALA A 17 -8.61 3.05 -8.62
C ALA A 17 -7.15 2.63 -8.73
N SER A 18 -6.79 1.91 -9.79
CA SER A 18 -5.43 1.42 -9.99
C SER A 18 -5.01 1.59 -11.44
N THR A 19 -3.74 1.89 -11.67
CA THR A 19 -3.16 1.76 -13.02
C THR A 19 -2.75 0.32 -13.32
N HIS A 20 -2.81 -0.58 -12.34
CA HIS A 20 -2.62 -2.01 -12.55
C HIS A 20 -3.93 -2.64 -13.01
N ASN A 21 -3.83 -3.55 -13.99
CA ASN A 21 -4.85 -4.57 -14.16
C ASN A 21 -4.69 -5.57 -13.00
N ILE A 22 -5.60 -5.50 -12.02
CA ILE A 22 -5.52 -6.34 -10.82
C ILE A 22 -5.53 -7.84 -11.17
N SER A 23 -6.22 -8.25 -12.26
CA SER A 23 -6.26 -9.66 -12.67
C SER A 23 -4.92 -10.20 -13.16
N SER A 24 -3.98 -9.35 -13.59
CA SER A 24 -2.63 -9.76 -13.99
C SER A 24 -1.61 -9.71 -12.85
N LEU A 25 -2.01 -9.27 -11.67
CA LEU A 25 -1.11 -9.19 -10.51
C LEU A 25 -0.87 -10.58 -9.90
N PRO A 26 0.30 -10.78 -9.25
CA PRO A 26 0.59 -12.04 -8.59
C PRO A 26 -0.43 -12.35 -7.50
N ARG A 27 -0.73 -13.63 -7.34
CA ARG A 27 -1.59 -14.15 -6.28
C ARG A 27 -0.76 -14.75 -5.17
N ARG A 28 -1.25 -14.60 -3.95
CA ARG A 28 -0.72 -15.23 -2.76
C ARG A 28 -0.82 -16.75 -2.90
N ARG A 29 0.28 -17.44 -2.63
CA ARG A 29 0.40 -18.91 -2.61
C ARG A 29 0.54 -19.42 -1.18
N SER A 30 0.67 -20.74 -1.02
CA SER A 30 1.00 -21.43 0.24
C SER A 30 2.09 -20.67 1.03
N PRO A 31 1.93 -20.46 2.36
CA PRO A 31 0.92 -21.05 3.24
C PRO A 31 -0.46 -20.35 3.24
N GLY A 32 -0.63 -19.27 2.46
CA GLY A 32 -1.94 -18.62 2.32
C GLY A 32 -2.86 -19.42 1.40
N LEU A 33 -4.03 -19.85 1.90
CA LEU A 33 -5.03 -20.63 1.13
C LEU A 33 -6.08 -19.77 0.42
N ASP A 34 -6.01 -18.44 0.54
CA ASP A 34 -7.06 -17.53 0.08
C ASP A 34 -6.89 -17.03 -1.36
N ASN A 35 -5.81 -17.40 -2.06
CA ASN A 35 -5.51 -16.98 -3.43
C ASN A 35 -5.60 -15.46 -3.65
N ALA A 36 -5.37 -14.67 -2.59
CA ALA A 36 -5.56 -13.23 -2.62
C ALA A 36 -4.63 -12.55 -3.63
N ILE A 37 -5.15 -11.57 -4.35
CA ILE A 37 -4.36 -10.80 -5.32
C ILE A 37 -3.48 -9.81 -4.56
N ILE A 38 -2.20 -9.78 -4.86
CA ILE A 38 -1.21 -8.93 -4.17
C ILE A 38 -1.15 -7.59 -4.91
N VAL A 39 -1.79 -6.57 -4.32
CA VAL A 39 -1.83 -5.22 -4.89
C VAL A 39 -0.81 -4.32 -4.21
N PRO A 40 0.18 -3.77 -4.94
CA PRO A 40 1.11 -2.80 -4.37
C PRO A 40 0.38 -1.49 -4.08
N LEU A 41 0.59 -0.96 -2.87
CA LEU A 41 0.16 0.39 -2.51
C LEU A 41 1.34 1.37 -2.65
N PRO A 42 1.07 2.64 -2.97
CA PRO A 42 2.12 3.65 -2.98
C PRO A 42 2.79 3.74 -1.59
N PRO A 43 4.08 4.11 -1.55
CA PRO A 43 4.72 4.41 -0.27
C PRO A 43 3.94 5.52 0.43
N PRO A 44 3.85 5.49 1.77
CA PRO A 44 3.22 6.58 2.50
C PRO A 44 3.93 7.89 2.18
N PRO A 45 3.20 9.01 2.16
CA PRO A 45 3.81 10.31 1.95
C PRO A 45 4.91 10.50 3.01
N LEU A 46 6.11 10.87 2.53
CA LEU A 46 7.21 11.25 3.41
C LEU A 46 6.70 12.40 4.28
N ARG A 47 6.73 12.21 5.60
CA ARG A 47 6.43 13.31 6.53
C ARG A 47 7.55 14.32 6.36
N SER A 48 7.28 15.43 5.68
CA SER A 48 8.15 16.61 5.77
C SER A 48 8.18 17.00 7.24
N SER A 49 9.34 16.93 7.88
CA SER A 49 9.59 17.67 9.11
C SER A 49 9.24 19.12 8.81
N SER A 50 8.09 19.57 9.29
CA SER A 50 7.66 20.96 9.22
C SER A 50 8.75 21.81 9.88
N PRO A 51 9.37 22.77 9.18
CA PRO A 51 10.26 23.72 9.84
C PRO A 51 9.41 24.50 10.85
N SER A 52 9.83 24.43 12.11
CA SER A 52 9.28 25.22 13.20
C SER A 52 9.24 26.69 12.78
N SER A 53 8.03 27.24 12.76
CA SER A 53 7.77 28.66 12.60
C SER A 53 8.34 29.40 13.82
N SER A 54 9.33 30.24 13.56
CA SER A 54 9.67 31.40 14.38
C SER A 54 10.00 32.54 13.43
N SER A 55 9.11 33.54 13.45
CA SER A 55 9.26 34.94 13.01
C SER A 55 10.65 35.48 13.42
N GLU A 56 11.34 36.38 12.72
CA GLU A 56 10.97 37.72 12.26
C GLU A 56 11.92 38.21 11.12
N SER A 57 11.67 39.44 10.65
CA SER A 57 11.90 40.04 9.33
C SER A 57 13.29 40.67 9.04
N GLU A 58 13.65 40.70 7.73
CA GLU A 58 14.46 41.71 6.97
C GLU A 58 15.99 41.84 7.21
N PRO A 59 16.78 42.44 6.29
CA PRO A 59 16.86 42.25 4.83
C PRO A 59 18.31 41.94 4.34
N GLU A 60 18.40 41.66 3.03
CA GLU A 60 19.58 41.32 2.22
C GLU A 60 20.76 42.33 2.28
N PRO A 61 22.02 41.86 2.39
CA PRO A 61 23.17 42.62 1.88
C PRO A 61 23.76 41.98 0.61
N GLU A 62 24.00 42.85 -0.38
CA GLU A 62 24.67 42.61 -1.67
C GLU A 62 26.04 41.90 -1.56
N PRO A 63 26.54 41.30 -2.66
CA PRO A 63 27.56 40.25 -2.61
C PRO A 63 28.99 40.82 -2.50
N PRO A 64 29.85 40.28 -1.62
CA PRO A 64 31.29 40.48 -1.73
C PRO A 64 31.89 39.47 -2.71
N GLN A 65 32.74 40.02 -3.58
CA GLN A 65 33.40 39.34 -4.68
C GLN A 65 34.40 38.27 -4.23
N ALA A 66 34.47 37.23 -5.07
CA ALA A 66 35.51 36.23 -5.28
C ALA A 66 36.71 36.19 -4.31
N SER A 67 36.86 35.06 -3.63
CA SER A 67 38.18 34.42 -3.56
C SER A 67 38.03 32.89 -3.59
N ILE A 68 38.86 32.31 -4.44
CA ILE A 68 38.91 30.89 -4.79
C ILE A 68 39.41 30.12 -3.58
N ASN A 69 38.64 29.13 -3.12
CA ASN A 69 39.22 28.01 -2.38
C ASN A 69 38.58 26.69 -2.83
N ASN A 70 39.42 25.91 -3.50
CA ASN A 70 39.12 24.62 -4.08
C ASN A 70 38.93 23.58 -2.97
N ASN A 71 37.68 23.16 -2.75
CA ASN A 71 37.41 21.92 -2.05
C ASN A 71 36.34 21.11 -2.83
N PRO A 72 36.72 20.04 -3.55
CA PRO A 72 35.80 19.25 -4.33
C PRO A 72 35.17 18.18 -3.42
N HIS A 73 34.25 18.59 -2.54
CA HIS A 73 33.40 17.61 -1.87
C HIS A 73 32.00 18.14 -1.62
N SER A 74 31.19 18.08 -2.66
CA SER A 74 29.79 17.72 -2.49
C SER A 74 29.33 17.05 -3.78
N PRO A 75 29.18 15.72 -3.83
CA PRO A 75 28.44 15.13 -4.92
C PRO A 75 27.02 15.65 -4.74
N TRP A 76 26.61 16.55 -5.62
CA TRP A 76 25.21 16.73 -5.96
C TRP A 76 24.68 15.32 -6.24
N ARG A 77 24.11 14.68 -5.20
CA ARG A 77 23.42 13.40 -5.38
C ARG A 77 22.41 13.70 -6.47
N PRO A 78 22.50 13.05 -7.64
CA PRO A 78 21.42 13.17 -8.60
C PRO A 78 20.18 12.82 -7.80
N ARG A 79 19.19 13.73 -7.74
CA ARG A 79 17.83 13.36 -7.34
C ARG A 79 17.59 12.06 -8.08
N ARG A 80 17.50 10.92 -7.38
CA ARG A 80 17.34 9.61 -8.02
C ARG A 80 16.30 9.83 -9.09
N ARG A 81 16.68 9.74 -10.38
CA ARG A 81 15.73 9.85 -11.46
C ARG A 81 14.68 8.82 -11.10
N ARG A 82 13.50 9.31 -10.71
CA ARG A 82 12.38 8.45 -10.35
C ARG A 82 12.18 7.60 -11.59
N ASP A 83 12.49 6.32 -11.45
CA ASP A 83 12.43 5.38 -12.57
C ASP A 83 11.07 5.58 -13.25
N PRO A 84 11.02 5.87 -14.56
CA PRO A 84 9.77 6.06 -15.30
C PRO A 84 8.80 4.88 -15.13
N GLN A 85 9.29 3.70 -14.72
CA GLN A 85 8.46 2.54 -14.40
C GLN A 85 7.69 2.65 -13.05
N SER A 86 7.93 3.69 -12.24
CA SER A 86 7.29 3.92 -10.94
C SER A 86 5.97 4.71 -10.98
N LEU A 87 5.35 4.81 -12.16
CA LEU A 87 4.05 5.47 -12.34
C LEU A 87 2.85 4.59 -11.98
N ASN A 88 3.07 3.33 -11.60
CA ASN A 88 1.95 2.49 -11.21
C ASN A 88 1.55 2.71 -9.76
N TYR A 89 0.26 3.01 -9.54
CA TYR A 89 -0.27 3.30 -8.21
C TYR A 89 -1.68 2.74 -8.06
N THR A 90 -2.03 2.46 -6.80
CA THR A 90 -3.38 2.10 -6.39
C THR A 90 -3.86 3.09 -5.33
N LEU A 91 -5.01 3.70 -5.55
CA LEU A 91 -5.71 4.53 -4.58
C LEU A 91 -6.81 3.72 -3.92
N LEU A 92 -6.88 3.82 -2.59
CA LEU A 92 -7.99 3.33 -1.79
C LEU A 92 -8.95 4.49 -1.58
N LEU A 93 -10.19 4.37 -2.05
CA LEU A 93 -11.18 5.45 -2.02
C LEU A 93 -12.16 5.22 -0.88
N SER A 94 -13.11 4.30 -1.07
CA SER A 94 -14.21 4.09 -0.14
C SER A 94 -14.05 2.77 0.64
N THR A 95 -12.85 2.55 1.15
CA THR A 95 -12.55 1.39 2.00
C THR A 95 -12.13 1.81 3.39
N THR A 96 -12.52 1.00 4.37
CA THR A 96 -12.21 1.20 5.78
C THR A 96 -11.43 0.01 6.31
N GLN A 97 -10.34 0.27 7.01
CA GLN A 97 -9.56 -0.77 7.67
C GLN A 97 -10.08 -1.02 9.10
N ASP A 98 -10.27 -2.28 9.47
CA ASP A 98 -10.62 -2.68 10.83
C ASP A 98 -9.46 -2.35 11.78
N ARG A 99 -9.78 -1.73 12.93
CA ARG A 99 -8.79 -1.41 13.97
C ARG A 99 -8.31 -2.65 14.72
N LYS A 100 -9.21 -3.61 14.94
CA LYS A 100 -8.91 -4.88 15.61
C LYS A 100 -8.36 -5.86 14.57
N PRO A 101 -7.18 -6.46 14.80
CA PRO A 101 -6.67 -7.49 13.91
C PRO A 101 -7.51 -8.76 14.01
N HIS A 102 -7.64 -9.47 12.89
CA HIS A 102 -8.15 -10.83 12.80
C HIS A 102 -6.97 -11.80 12.80
N ILE A 103 -6.90 -12.67 13.80
CA ILE A 103 -5.81 -13.64 13.97
C ILE A 103 -6.29 -14.98 13.43
N ILE A 104 -5.54 -15.56 12.49
CA ILE A 104 -5.80 -16.88 11.92
C ILE A 104 -4.76 -17.85 12.46
N SER A 105 -5.22 -18.95 13.05
CA SER A 105 -4.37 -20.09 13.42
C SER A 105 -4.12 -20.99 12.21
N ARG A 106 -2.87 -21.39 12.01
CA ARG A 106 -2.42 -22.33 10.99
C ARG A 106 -1.49 -23.37 11.62
N ALA A 107 -1.19 -24.43 10.85
CA ALA A 107 -0.23 -25.44 11.26
C ALA A 107 1.18 -24.87 11.51
N ASP A 108 1.55 -23.78 10.81
CA ASP A 108 2.83 -23.07 10.91
C ASP A 108 2.82 -21.89 11.90
N GLY A 109 1.72 -21.67 12.62
CA GLY A 109 1.62 -20.62 13.64
C GLY A 109 0.41 -19.71 13.47
N PHE A 110 0.58 -18.42 13.77
CA PHE A 110 -0.50 -17.43 13.70
C PHE A 110 -0.23 -16.37 12.64
N GLU A 111 -1.28 -15.99 11.90
CA GLU A 111 -1.23 -14.87 10.97
C GLU A 111 -2.15 -13.75 11.42
N LYS A 112 -1.59 -12.54 11.55
CA LYS A 112 -2.31 -11.35 11.97
C LYS A 112 -2.72 -10.51 10.75
N ARG A 113 -4.03 -10.36 10.54
CA ARG A 113 -4.63 -9.63 9.41
C ARG A 113 -5.39 -8.38 9.87
N TYR A 114 -5.19 -7.27 9.18
CA TYR A 114 -6.04 -6.08 9.31
C TYR A 114 -6.98 -6.03 8.11
N LEU A 115 -8.27 -6.32 8.35
CA LEU A 115 -9.27 -6.46 7.29
C LEU A 115 -9.63 -5.11 6.68
N TRP A 116 -9.77 -5.08 5.36
CA TRP A 116 -10.28 -3.95 4.60
C TRP A 116 -11.71 -4.24 4.16
N ARG A 117 -12.61 -3.27 4.41
CA ARG A 117 -14.04 -3.38 4.14
C ARG A 117 -14.52 -2.30 3.20
N CYS A 118 -15.59 -2.59 2.47
CA CYS A 118 -16.37 -1.57 1.78
C CYS A 118 -16.93 -0.56 2.79
N GLY A 119 -16.73 0.74 2.55
CA GLY A 119 -17.24 1.82 3.40
C GLY A 119 -18.78 1.90 3.46
N ARG A 120 -19.48 1.35 2.45
CA ARG A 120 -20.94 1.31 2.37
C ARG A 120 -21.53 0.07 3.05
N CYS A 121 -21.32 -1.13 2.49
CA CYS A 121 -21.97 -2.35 2.97
C CYS A 121 -21.13 -3.19 3.95
N ARG A 122 -19.90 -2.77 4.27
CA ARG A 122 -18.96 -3.46 5.17
C ARG A 122 -18.49 -4.86 4.73
N LEU A 123 -18.79 -5.26 3.49
CA LEU A 123 -18.22 -6.46 2.86
C LEU A 123 -16.70 -6.44 2.98
N ILE A 124 -16.09 -7.57 3.38
CA ILE A 124 -14.64 -7.73 3.44
C ILE A 124 -14.11 -7.89 2.02
N VAL A 125 -13.19 -7.03 1.62
CA VAL A 125 -12.65 -7.01 0.24
C VAL A 125 -11.17 -7.35 0.18
N GLY A 126 -10.49 -7.33 1.33
CA GLY A 126 -9.07 -7.67 1.40
C GLY A 126 -8.53 -7.53 2.82
N TYR A 127 -7.22 -7.62 2.94
CA TYR A 127 -6.52 -7.44 4.21
C TYR A 127 -5.07 -6.98 4.00
N GLN A 128 -4.46 -6.51 5.08
CA GLN A 128 -3.01 -6.31 5.18
C GLN A 128 -2.44 -7.20 6.28
N LEU A 129 -1.22 -7.68 6.08
CA LEU A 129 -0.47 -8.39 7.10
C LEU A 129 0.25 -7.41 8.03
N ASP A 130 0.57 -7.87 9.23
CA ASP A 130 1.40 -7.12 10.17
C ASP A 130 2.85 -6.98 9.65
N ASP A 131 3.56 -5.94 10.10
CA ASP A 131 4.87 -5.53 9.56
C ASP A 131 5.94 -6.64 9.73
N VAL A 132 5.76 -7.54 10.70
CA VAL A 132 6.62 -8.70 10.94
C VAL A 132 6.71 -9.68 9.76
N HIS A 133 5.71 -9.67 8.87
CA HIS A 133 5.69 -10.54 7.69
C HIS A 133 6.56 -10.02 6.54
N PHE A 134 7.12 -8.81 6.64
CA PHE A 134 7.96 -8.23 5.60
C PHE A 134 9.41 -8.20 6.06
N PRO A 135 10.35 -8.80 5.31
CA PRO A 135 11.75 -8.82 5.71
C PRO A 135 12.26 -7.38 5.91
N THR A 136 12.90 -7.14 7.06
CA THR A 136 13.66 -5.91 7.27
C THR A 136 14.90 -6.06 6.43
N SER A 137 15.09 -5.22 5.41
CA SER A 137 16.39 -5.17 4.74
C SER A 137 17.43 -4.76 5.78
N ALA A 138 18.54 -5.49 5.86
CA ALA A 138 19.65 -5.23 6.79
C ALA A 138 20.21 -3.78 6.72
N ALA A 139 19.85 -3.01 5.70
CA ALA A 139 20.15 -1.59 5.59
C ALA A 139 19.42 -0.68 6.62
N ALA A 140 18.45 -1.20 7.37
CA ALA A 140 17.76 -0.47 8.44
C ALA A 140 18.33 -0.76 9.85
N GLU A 141 19.35 -1.61 9.96
CA GLU A 141 19.97 -2.00 11.25
C GLU A 141 20.94 -0.94 11.81
N SER A 142 21.19 0.16 11.08
CA SER A 142 22.10 1.24 11.50
C SER A 142 21.42 2.42 12.19
N ALA A 143 20.14 2.33 12.55
CA ALA A 143 19.47 3.35 13.34
C ALA A 143 18.93 2.71 14.63
N GLY A 144 19.77 2.70 15.67
CA GLY A 144 19.42 2.30 17.02
C GLY A 144 18.19 3.05 17.56
N ASP A 145 17.40 2.31 18.33
CA ASP A 145 16.47 2.72 19.38
C ASP A 145 15.68 4.02 19.20
N GLU A 146 14.39 3.87 18.87
CA GLU A 146 13.31 4.55 19.58
C GLU A 146 11.97 3.85 19.26
N GLU A 147 11.32 3.36 20.32
CA GLU A 147 9.99 2.77 20.29
C GLU A 147 8.98 3.68 19.58
N GLY A 148 8.27 3.10 18.62
CA GLY A 148 7.08 3.69 18.04
C GLY A 148 7.31 4.36 16.69
N ARG A 149 6.62 3.82 15.67
CA ARG A 149 6.29 4.49 14.41
C ARG A 149 7.36 4.58 13.29
N LYS A 150 8.48 3.84 13.33
CA LYS A 150 9.44 3.76 12.21
C LYS A 150 9.38 2.49 11.33
N GLY A 151 8.33 1.68 11.42
CA GLY A 151 8.10 0.53 10.52
C GLY A 151 7.36 0.85 9.20
N ARG A 152 6.99 2.12 8.97
CA ARG A 152 5.95 2.48 7.99
C ARG A 152 6.42 2.61 6.53
N GLU A 153 7.71 2.52 6.24
CA GLU A 153 8.23 2.74 4.87
C GLU A 153 8.35 1.45 4.02
N LYS A 154 8.09 0.27 4.59
CA LYS A 154 8.05 -0.98 3.80
C LYS A 154 6.84 -0.95 2.86
N GLY A 155 7.08 -1.26 1.58
CA GLY A 155 6.06 -1.28 0.52
C GLY A 155 4.83 -2.08 0.96
N ARG A 156 3.78 -1.34 1.35
CA ARG A 156 2.56 -1.95 1.88
C ARG A 156 1.81 -2.57 0.71
N VAL A 157 1.57 -3.87 0.77
CA VAL A 157 0.67 -4.53 -0.18
C VAL A 157 -0.72 -4.66 0.43
N LEU A 158 -1.76 -4.65 -0.40
CA LEU A 158 -3.12 -5.03 -0.06
C LEU A 158 -3.39 -6.40 -0.68
N TYR A 159 -3.77 -7.37 0.15
CA TYR A 159 -4.20 -8.69 -0.30
C TYR A 159 -5.70 -8.63 -0.57
N LEU A 160 -6.09 -8.52 -1.84
CA LEU A 160 -7.50 -8.48 -2.25
C LEU A 160 -8.06 -9.89 -2.32
N LEU A 161 -9.17 -10.12 -1.62
CA LEU A 161 -9.85 -11.41 -1.65
C LEU A 161 -10.56 -11.60 -3.00
N PRO A 162 -10.48 -12.80 -3.61
CA PRO A 162 -11.26 -13.12 -4.79
C PRO A 162 -12.77 -12.93 -4.53
N GLY A 163 -13.52 -12.51 -5.56
CA GLY A 163 -14.98 -12.31 -5.47
C GLY A 163 -15.45 -11.09 -4.67
N GLY A 164 -14.55 -10.36 -4.00
CA GLY A 164 -14.92 -9.18 -3.21
C GLY A 164 -15.13 -7.89 -4.00
N LEU A 165 -14.79 -7.89 -5.31
CA LEU A 165 -14.81 -6.72 -6.17
C LEU A 165 -15.06 -7.08 -7.64
N MET A 166 -15.57 -6.12 -8.38
CA MET A 166 -15.75 -6.18 -9.83
C MET A 166 -15.18 -4.92 -10.50
N SER A 167 -14.74 -5.02 -11.74
CA SER A 167 -14.31 -3.84 -12.50
C SER A 167 -15.50 -2.98 -12.92
N THR A 168 -15.23 -1.73 -13.32
CA THR A 168 -16.27 -0.83 -13.86
C THR A 168 -16.88 -1.40 -15.14
N GLU A 169 -16.05 -2.00 -15.98
CA GLU A 169 -16.47 -2.65 -17.23
C GLU A 169 -17.38 -3.85 -16.93
N GLU A 170 -17.02 -4.69 -15.96
CA GLU A 170 -17.85 -5.84 -15.53
C GLU A 170 -19.18 -5.41 -14.93
N MET A 171 -19.18 -4.35 -14.11
CA MET A 171 -20.40 -3.77 -13.55
C MET A 171 -21.30 -3.22 -14.66
N ALA A 172 -20.74 -2.46 -15.59
CA ALA A 172 -21.50 -1.86 -16.70
C ALA A 172 -22.08 -2.93 -17.63
N ALA A 173 -21.37 -4.06 -17.80
CA ALA A 173 -21.86 -5.22 -18.53
C ALA A 173 -22.94 -6.01 -17.78
N GLY A 174 -23.27 -5.65 -16.53
CA GLY A 174 -24.26 -6.35 -15.71
C GLY A 174 -23.85 -7.76 -15.32
N LYS A 175 -22.54 -8.06 -15.29
CA LYS A 175 -22.05 -9.40 -14.97
C LYS A 175 -22.40 -9.75 -13.51
N THR A 176 -23.32 -10.69 -13.33
CA THR A 176 -23.65 -11.26 -12.03
C THR A 176 -22.60 -12.30 -11.65
N TRP A 177 -22.15 -12.29 -10.41
CA TRP A 177 -21.20 -13.28 -9.90
C TRP A 177 -21.98 -14.47 -9.37
N SER A 178 -21.60 -15.67 -9.81
CA SER A 178 -22.14 -16.91 -9.25
C SER A 178 -21.42 -17.26 -7.94
N ASP A 179 -22.08 -18.00 -7.04
CA ASP A 179 -21.47 -18.44 -5.76
C ASP A 179 -20.14 -19.19 -5.97
N LYS A 180 -19.98 -19.85 -7.13
CA LYS A 180 -18.76 -20.58 -7.53
C LYS A 180 -17.57 -19.66 -7.85
N GLU A 181 -17.81 -18.40 -8.20
CA GLU A 181 -16.75 -17.41 -8.43
C GLU A 181 -16.39 -16.64 -7.14
N ILE A 182 -17.24 -16.78 -6.10
CA ILE A 182 -17.07 -16.24 -4.75
C ILE A 182 -16.63 -17.39 -3.81
N GLU A 183 -15.68 -18.21 -4.21
CA GLU A 183 -15.08 -19.17 -3.29
C GLU A 183 -14.13 -18.45 -2.33
N VAL A 184 -14.69 -17.97 -1.22
CA VAL A 184 -13.94 -17.61 -0.02
C VAL A 184 -13.40 -18.91 0.56
N GLY A 185 -12.09 -19.13 0.47
CA GLY A 185 -11.40 -20.32 0.98
C GLY A 185 -11.56 -20.52 2.49
N GLY A 186 -12.72 -21.05 2.89
CA GLY A 186 -13.09 -21.42 4.25
C GLY A 186 -13.40 -22.91 4.32
N GLY A 187 -12.41 -23.75 4.07
CA GLY A 187 -12.49 -25.20 4.29
C GLY A 187 -11.92 -25.56 5.66
N GLY A 188 -12.71 -25.34 6.71
CA GLY A 188 -12.43 -25.83 8.06
C GLY A 188 -13.56 -26.74 8.50
N GLU A 189 -13.62 -27.97 8.00
CA GLU A 189 -14.49 -29.00 8.54
C GLU A 189 -13.75 -29.69 9.69
N GLY A 190 -14.17 -29.34 10.91
CA GLY A 190 -13.85 -30.12 12.10
C GLY A 190 -14.52 -31.48 12.00
N LYS A 191 -13.74 -32.52 12.29
CA LYS A 191 -14.21 -33.86 12.55
C LYS A 191 -13.56 -34.36 13.83
#